data_AF-A0AAP2DHT8-F1
#
_entry.id   AF-A0AAP2DHT8-F1
#
_cell.length_a   1.000
_cell.length_b   1.000
_cell.length_c   1.000
_cell.angle_alpha   90.00
_cell.angle_beta   90.00
_cell.angle_gamma   90.00
#
_symmetry.space_group_name_H-M   'P 1'
#
loop_
_entity.id
_entity.type
_entity.pdbx_description
1 polymer ?
#
loop_
_entity_poly.entity_id
_entity_poly.type
_entity_poly.pdbx_seq_one_letter_code
_entity_poly.pdbx_strand_id
1 'polypeptide(L)'
;MRNISIFFFLFVFALLSSCTEQESTVRKPEAVQVSVNAGKMTLPEESYFVITVRDDAGNPVLTDHMMTAETPLNLPEGHYTISDLAVVNEGEVLMAAPKRGSRLAQSVQDALGYEFDVKSGIAAALTIDVLEAASQNVADFGYTSLKPPFFAFTMRTRLVEFFDFSLVGTGLINVYWGDGTVEQHDLATTANFLTHNYAFPGVYIITVTGAVNQITDFYSFYGNGPISSINFSNTISLRDVRLGLTDGPARINLTKCPNLENVNIAGISQLATLLLPMSHHINFISISGPNALNTSDIGAITHNIYANAVANNITDGYFTYLNNWADLNSGPLGPPSAAATAKLTDLQDTYGWTLYPTP
;
A
#
# COMPACT_ATOMS: atom_id res chain seq x y z
N MET A 1 56.77 -72.92 -27.09
CA MET A 1 55.53 -72.40 -27.71
C MET A 1 54.94 -71.36 -26.77
N ARG A 2 54.26 -70.29 -27.18
CA ARG A 2 54.33 -69.42 -28.39
C ARG A 2 53.51 -68.17 -28.01
N ASN A 3 53.95 -66.98 -28.42
CA ASN A 3 53.39 -65.67 -28.03
C ASN A 3 51.88 -65.51 -28.28
N ILE A 4 51.22 -64.58 -27.59
CA ILE A 4 50.65 -63.34 -28.19
C ILE A 4 50.13 -62.38 -27.10
N SER A 5 50.25 -61.06 -27.35
CA SER A 5 49.75 -59.98 -26.50
C SER A 5 48.59 -59.24 -27.17
N ILE A 6 47.58 -58.84 -26.39
CA ILE A 6 46.62 -57.72 -26.60
C ILE A 6 46.21 -57.34 -25.15
N PHE A 7 46.58 -56.22 -24.53
CA PHE A 7 46.49 -54.81 -24.94
C PHE A 7 45.05 -54.33 -25.16
N PHE A 8 44.30 -54.15 -24.07
CA PHE A 8 43.04 -53.39 -24.08
C PHE A 8 43.16 -52.20 -23.11
N PHE A 9 43.59 -51.07 -23.67
CA PHE A 9 43.88 -49.84 -22.93
C PHE A 9 42.60 -49.01 -22.83
N LEU A 10 41.75 -49.31 -21.84
CA LEU A 10 40.45 -48.64 -21.72
C LEU A 10 40.65 -47.19 -21.26
N PHE A 11 40.48 -46.26 -22.19
CA PHE A 11 40.80 -44.84 -22.04
C PHE A 11 39.74 -44.12 -21.20
N VAL A 12 39.76 -44.33 -19.88
CA VAL A 12 38.96 -43.54 -18.93
C VAL A 12 39.55 -42.13 -18.88
N PHE A 13 39.11 -41.30 -19.83
CA PHE A 13 39.44 -39.87 -19.84
C PHE A 13 38.83 -39.26 -18.58
N ALA A 14 39.68 -38.90 -17.62
CA ALA A 14 39.27 -38.13 -16.46
C ALA A 14 38.87 -36.72 -16.96
N LEU A 15 37.58 -36.54 -17.24
CA LEU A 15 36.96 -35.22 -17.36
C LEU A 15 36.94 -34.58 -15.98
N LEU A 16 38.12 -34.14 -15.54
CA LEU A 16 38.29 -33.10 -14.55
C LEU A 16 37.71 -31.83 -15.16
N SER A 17 36.40 -31.67 -15.05
CA SER A 17 35.76 -30.37 -15.23
C SER A 17 36.42 -29.43 -14.24
N SER A 18 37.32 -28.60 -14.76
CA SER A 18 37.88 -27.46 -14.05
C SER A 18 36.77 -26.44 -13.89
N CYS A 19 35.84 -26.72 -12.97
CA CYS A 19 35.03 -25.70 -12.32
C CYS A 19 35.98 -24.82 -11.51
N THR A 20 36.65 -23.91 -12.21
CA THR A 20 37.07 -22.66 -11.61
C THR A 20 35.80 -22.05 -11.03
N GLU A 21 35.70 -22.05 -9.71
CA GLU A 21 34.81 -21.15 -9.00
C GLU A 21 35.27 -19.74 -9.34
N GLN A 22 34.73 -19.20 -10.43
CA GLN A 22 34.89 -17.82 -10.81
C GLN A 22 34.10 -17.04 -9.76
N GLU A 23 34.78 -16.64 -8.69
CA GLU A 23 34.23 -15.82 -7.61
C GLU A 23 33.54 -14.62 -8.25
N SER A 24 32.21 -14.69 -8.37
CA SER A 24 31.39 -13.59 -8.82
C SER A 24 31.49 -12.54 -7.73
N THR A 25 32.32 -11.53 -7.95
CA THR A 25 32.44 -10.38 -7.05
C THR A 25 31.11 -9.64 -7.05
N VAL A 26 30.21 -10.07 -6.17
CA VAL A 26 28.87 -9.50 -5.98
C VAL A 26 29.06 -8.05 -5.61
N ARG A 27 28.93 -7.17 -6.60
CA ARG A 27 29.12 -5.73 -6.40
C ARG A 27 28.03 -5.27 -5.45
N LYS A 28 28.44 -4.70 -4.32
CA LYS A 28 27.53 -4.15 -3.33
C LYS A 28 26.66 -3.08 -4.03
N PRO A 29 25.32 -3.10 -3.85
CA PRO A 29 24.48 -2.00 -4.29
C PRO A 29 24.91 -0.68 -3.66
N GLU A 30 24.87 0.39 -4.45
CA GLU A 30 25.14 1.76 -4.03
C GLU A 30 23.84 2.56 -3.98
N ALA A 31 23.80 3.56 -3.10
CA ALA A 31 22.62 4.36 -2.85
C ALA A 31 22.50 5.52 -3.86
N VAL A 32 21.37 5.55 -4.57
CA VAL A 32 20.98 6.62 -5.51
C VAL A 32 19.80 7.37 -4.91
N GLN A 33 20.01 8.64 -4.56
CA GLN A 33 18.95 9.51 -4.08
C GLN A 33 18.15 10.07 -5.26
N VAL A 34 16.82 9.97 -5.22
CA VAL A 34 15.93 10.51 -6.24
C VAL A 34 15.04 11.58 -5.62
N SER A 35 15.05 12.76 -6.20
CA SER A 35 14.22 13.90 -5.81
C SER A 35 13.43 14.42 -7.01
N VAL A 36 12.30 15.07 -6.76
CA VAL A 36 11.46 15.66 -7.81
C VAL A 36 11.39 17.17 -7.65
N ASN A 37 11.50 17.90 -8.77
CA ASN A 37 11.23 19.32 -8.84
C ASN A 37 9.76 19.53 -9.23
N ALA A 38 8.93 19.81 -8.23
CA ALA A 38 7.51 20.11 -8.37
C ALA A 38 7.22 21.61 -8.63
N GLY A 39 8.25 22.41 -8.91
CA GLY A 39 8.16 23.85 -9.16
C GLY A 39 7.67 24.63 -7.94
N LYS A 40 6.35 24.87 -7.85
CA LYS A 40 5.69 25.57 -6.73
C LYS A 40 4.71 24.69 -5.95
N MET A 41 4.51 23.44 -6.35
CA MET A 41 3.58 22.54 -5.69
C MET A 41 4.26 21.87 -4.49
N THR A 42 3.70 22.06 -3.29
CA THR A 42 4.05 21.26 -2.12
C THR A 42 3.46 19.86 -2.29
N LEU A 43 4.27 18.81 -2.10
CA LEU A 43 3.78 17.44 -2.05
C LEU A 43 2.88 17.24 -0.81
N PRO A 44 1.70 16.62 -0.94
CA PRO A 44 0.95 16.13 0.21
C PRO A 44 1.75 15.11 1.02
N GLU A 45 1.46 15.00 2.32
CA GLU A 45 1.99 13.93 3.19
C GLU A 45 1.59 12.54 2.64
N GLU A 46 2.41 11.53 2.92
CA GLU A 46 2.32 10.18 2.32
C GLU A 46 2.37 10.13 0.77
N SER A 47 2.87 11.17 0.10
CA SER A 47 3.21 11.09 -1.34
C SER A 47 4.43 10.18 -1.56
N TYR A 48 4.34 9.32 -2.58
CA TYR A 48 5.43 8.42 -2.99
C TYR A 48 5.69 8.52 -4.49
N PHE A 49 6.86 8.06 -4.92
CA PHE A 49 7.21 7.95 -6.33
C PHE A 49 6.97 6.52 -6.81
N VAL A 50 6.53 6.39 -8.06
CA VAL A 50 6.54 5.15 -8.84
C VAL A 50 7.55 5.34 -9.96
N ILE A 51 8.55 4.45 -10.05
CA ILE A 51 9.67 4.60 -10.97
C ILE A 51 10.00 3.29 -11.71
N THR A 52 10.30 3.39 -13.01
CA THR A 52 10.87 2.31 -13.82
C THR A 52 12.28 2.69 -14.26
N VAL A 53 13.25 1.86 -13.89
CA VAL A 53 14.69 2.03 -14.16
C VAL A 53 15.16 0.89 -15.06
N ARG A 54 15.95 1.22 -16.08
CA ARG A 54 16.49 0.29 -17.08
C ARG A 54 18.01 0.31 -17.08
N ASP A 55 18.63 -0.79 -17.50
CA ASP A 55 20.06 -0.85 -17.78
C ASP A 55 20.41 -0.22 -19.15
N ASP A 56 21.71 -0.14 -19.44
CA ASP A 56 22.29 0.28 -20.73
C ASP A 56 21.78 -0.50 -21.96
N ALA A 57 21.33 -1.75 -21.77
CA ALA A 57 20.71 -2.58 -22.80
C ALA A 57 19.18 -2.39 -22.92
N GLY A 58 18.60 -1.51 -22.10
CA GLY A 58 17.16 -1.19 -22.06
C GLY A 58 16.29 -2.18 -21.28
N ASN A 59 16.88 -3.20 -20.64
CA ASN A 59 16.15 -4.16 -19.82
C ASN A 59 15.63 -3.48 -18.54
N PRO A 60 14.41 -3.79 -18.08
CA PRO A 60 13.94 -3.29 -16.80
C PRO A 60 14.74 -3.91 -15.64
N VAL A 61 15.35 -3.05 -14.82
CA VAL A 61 16.04 -3.40 -13.56
C VAL A 61 15.09 -3.19 -12.38
N LEU A 62 14.30 -2.12 -12.44
CA LEU A 62 13.15 -1.86 -11.56
C LEU A 62 11.95 -1.54 -12.46
N THR A 63 10.79 -2.13 -12.18
CA THR A 63 9.52 -1.83 -12.87
C THR A 63 8.48 -1.39 -11.85
N ASP A 64 7.89 -0.22 -12.08
CA ASP A 64 6.84 0.41 -11.25
C ASP A 64 7.17 0.39 -9.74
N HIS A 65 8.45 0.53 -9.41
CA HIS A 65 8.98 0.42 -8.05
C HIS A 65 8.54 1.63 -7.21
N MET A 66 8.06 1.35 -6.00
CA MET A 66 7.53 2.36 -5.09
C MET A 66 8.58 2.79 -4.05
N MET A 67 8.82 4.09 -3.95
CA MET A 67 9.81 4.68 -3.04
C MET A 67 9.31 6.01 -2.45
N THR A 68 9.79 6.40 -1.27
CA THR A 68 9.64 7.79 -0.76
C THR A 68 10.83 8.65 -1.17
N ALA A 69 10.69 9.97 -1.06
CA ALA A 69 11.81 10.91 -1.23
C ALA A 69 12.95 10.76 -0.19
N GLU A 70 12.73 9.97 0.86
CA GLU A 70 13.70 9.66 1.92
C GLU A 70 14.43 8.32 1.68
N THR A 71 13.88 7.47 0.79
CA THR A 71 14.37 6.10 0.54
C THR A 71 15.25 6.10 -0.71
N PRO A 72 16.57 5.86 -0.62
CA PRO A 72 17.41 5.75 -1.81
C PRO A 72 17.09 4.46 -2.59
N LEU A 73 17.21 4.53 -3.91
CA LEU A 73 17.29 3.33 -4.74
C LEU A 73 18.64 2.65 -4.50
N ASN A 74 18.64 1.34 -4.30
CA ASN A 74 19.86 0.56 -4.17
C ASN A 74 20.13 -0.16 -5.50
N LEU A 75 21.10 0.33 -6.27
CA LEU A 75 21.43 -0.18 -7.60
C LEU A 75 22.89 -0.66 -7.64
N PRO A 76 23.22 -1.76 -8.34
CA PRO A 76 24.60 -2.13 -8.62
C PRO A 76 25.34 -1.04 -9.41
N GLU A 77 26.67 -1.06 -9.39
CA GLU A 77 27.48 -0.23 -10.29
C GLU A 77 27.16 -0.53 -11.77
N GLY A 78 26.86 0.50 -12.56
CA GLY A 78 26.38 0.38 -13.93
C GLY A 78 25.89 1.69 -14.53
N HIS A 79 25.44 1.64 -15.78
CA HIS A 79 24.79 2.75 -16.49
C HIS A 79 23.29 2.44 -16.64
N TYR A 80 22.44 3.44 -16.39
CA TYR A 80 21.00 3.26 -16.25
C TYR A 80 20.19 4.41 -16.86
N THR A 81 18.92 4.14 -17.20
CA THR A 81 17.96 5.14 -17.68
C THR A 81 16.65 5.07 -16.89
N ILE A 82 16.07 6.22 -16.54
CA ILE A 82 14.72 6.31 -15.98
C ILE A 82 13.72 6.49 -17.14
N SER A 83 12.84 5.49 -17.36
CA SER A 83 11.86 5.50 -18.46
C SER A 83 10.47 6.00 -18.06
N ASP A 84 10.14 5.91 -16.77
CA ASP A 84 8.84 6.26 -16.20
C ASP A 84 9.04 6.81 -14.78
N LEU A 85 8.38 7.93 -14.46
CA LEU A 85 8.33 8.48 -13.10
C LEU A 85 7.01 9.22 -12.88
N ALA A 86 6.28 8.82 -11.85
CA ALA A 86 5.05 9.46 -11.39
C ALA A 86 5.10 9.71 -9.86
N VAL A 87 4.47 10.79 -9.41
CA VAL A 87 4.23 11.09 -7.99
C VAL A 87 2.77 10.79 -7.67
N VAL A 88 2.55 9.95 -6.67
CA VAL A 88 1.26 9.34 -6.35
C VAL A 88 0.90 9.61 -4.89
N ASN A 89 -0.38 9.89 -4.63
CA ASN A 89 -0.91 10.09 -3.28
C ASN A 89 -2.34 9.53 -3.20
N GLU A 90 -2.69 8.83 -2.12
CA GLU A 90 -3.94 8.05 -1.97
C GLU A 90 -4.29 7.10 -3.15
N GLY A 91 -3.32 6.78 -4.01
CA GLY A 91 -3.46 5.94 -5.20
C GLY A 91 -3.73 6.71 -6.51
N GLU A 92 -3.88 8.05 -6.45
CA GLU A 92 -4.09 8.91 -7.61
C GLU A 92 -2.76 9.59 -8.01
N VAL A 93 -2.50 9.74 -9.32
CA VAL A 93 -1.29 10.43 -9.81
C VAL A 93 -1.49 11.93 -9.70
N LEU A 94 -0.73 12.56 -8.82
CA LEU A 94 -0.69 14.01 -8.71
C LEU A 94 0.12 14.63 -9.85
N MET A 95 1.28 14.04 -10.15
CA MET A 95 2.24 14.57 -11.11
C MET A 95 2.99 13.45 -11.86
N ALA A 96 3.50 13.75 -13.04
CA ALA A 96 4.40 12.86 -13.78
C ALA A 96 5.56 13.64 -14.41
N ALA A 97 6.70 12.98 -14.61
CA ALA A 97 7.76 13.52 -15.45
C ALA A 97 7.44 13.18 -16.93
N PRO A 98 7.39 14.18 -17.84
CA PRO A 98 7.08 13.94 -19.24
C PRO A 98 8.23 13.22 -19.95
N LYS A 99 7.91 12.34 -20.90
CA LYS A 99 8.91 11.59 -21.69
C LYS A 99 9.49 12.47 -22.80
N ARG A 100 10.79 12.34 -23.09
CA ARG A 100 11.46 13.03 -24.20
C ARG A 100 10.70 12.83 -25.51
N GLY A 101 10.37 13.92 -26.20
CA GLY A 101 9.57 13.92 -27.43
C GLY A 101 8.04 14.02 -27.23
N SER A 102 7.53 13.99 -26.00
CA SER A 102 6.11 14.29 -25.71
C SER A 102 5.79 15.78 -25.79
N ARG A 103 4.49 16.14 -25.85
CA ARG A 103 4.05 17.55 -25.97
C ARG A 103 4.47 18.41 -24.78
N LEU A 104 4.57 17.82 -23.59
CA LEU A 104 4.97 18.49 -22.35
C LEU A 104 6.48 18.40 -22.06
N ALA A 105 7.27 17.68 -22.87
CA ALA A 105 8.72 17.60 -22.69
C ALA A 105 9.45 18.96 -22.79
N GLN A 106 8.83 19.93 -23.47
CA GLN A 106 9.32 21.32 -23.60
C GLN A 106 8.96 22.22 -22.38
N SER A 107 8.20 21.70 -21.42
CA SER A 107 7.75 22.43 -20.21
C SER A 107 8.58 22.09 -18.98
N VAL A 108 9.65 21.31 -19.15
CA VAL A 108 10.65 20.91 -18.16
C VAL A 108 12.05 21.17 -18.74
N GLN A 109 13.08 21.19 -17.89
CA GLN A 109 14.47 21.21 -18.34
C GLN A 109 14.91 19.83 -18.83
N ASP A 110 14.65 18.79 -18.04
CA ASP A 110 15.16 17.43 -18.26
C ASP A 110 14.03 16.39 -18.28
N ALA A 111 13.49 16.13 -19.48
CA ALA A 111 12.46 15.12 -19.73
C ALA A 111 13.01 13.67 -19.70
N LEU A 112 12.16 12.70 -19.31
CA LEU A 112 12.55 11.28 -19.11
C LEU A 112 13.13 10.61 -20.36
N GLY A 113 13.89 9.54 -20.13
CA GLY A 113 15.06 9.22 -20.96
C GLY A 113 16.33 9.89 -20.41
N TYR A 114 16.40 10.08 -19.09
CA TYR A 114 17.57 10.59 -18.39
C TYR A 114 18.52 9.43 -18.06
N GLU A 115 19.76 9.54 -18.53
CA GLU A 115 20.85 8.56 -18.41
C GLU A 115 21.74 8.89 -17.21
N PHE A 116 22.13 7.90 -16.40
CA PHE A 116 22.98 8.11 -15.23
C PHE A 116 23.90 6.93 -14.91
N ASP A 117 25.07 7.26 -14.36
CA ASP A 117 26.03 6.27 -13.85
C ASP A 117 25.86 6.07 -12.34
N VAL A 118 25.85 4.82 -11.91
CA VAL A 118 26.08 4.41 -10.50
C VAL A 118 27.51 3.89 -10.41
N LYS A 119 28.32 4.45 -9.50
CA LYS A 119 29.76 4.17 -9.37
C LYS A 119 30.12 3.90 -7.90
N SER A 120 30.96 2.91 -7.65
CA SER A 120 31.18 2.47 -6.27
C SER A 120 31.81 3.55 -5.39
N GLY A 121 31.27 3.72 -4.17
CA GLY A 121 31.67 4.77 -3.23
C GLY A 121 31.24 6.20 -3.62
N ILE A 122 30.46 6.39 -4.70
CA ILE A 122 29.94 7.69 -5.13
C ILE A 122 28.41 7.67 -5.04
N ALA A 123 27.86 8.35 -4.03
CA ALA A 123 26.42 8.54 -3.92
C ALA A 123 25.91 9.41 -5.09
N ALA A 124 25.04 8.84 -5.93
CA ALA A 124 24.38 9.57 -6.99
C ALA A 124 23.14 10.29 -6.44
N ALA A 125 22.86 11.50 -6.93
CA ALA A 125 21.69 12.29 -6.57
C ALA A 125 21.04 12.84 -7.84
N LEU A 126 19.75 12.54 -8.02
CA LEU A 126 18.97 12.90 -9.18
C LEU A 126 17.87 13.90 -8.78
N THR A 127 17.65 14.93 -9.61
CA THR A 127 16.49 15.84 -9.50
C THR A 127 15.75 15.82 -10.82
N ILE A 128 14.48 15.43 -10.79
CA ILE A 128 13.68 15.20 -11.99
C ILE A 128 12.46 16.15 -11.98
N ASP A 129 12.30 16.92 -13.04
CA ASP A 129 11.17 17.84 -13.20
C ASP A 129 9.86 17.05 -13.40
N VAL A 130 8.82 17.43 -12.64
CA VAL A 130 7.48 16.82 -12.73
C VAL A 130 6.42 17.89 -12.93
N LEU A 131 5.36 17.56 -13.68
CA LEU A 131 4.24 18.45 -13.95
C LEU A 131 2.93 17.84 -13.44
N GLU A 132 1.99 18.70 -13.03
CA GLU A 132 0.64 18.31 -12.59
C GLU A 132 -0.07 17.45 -13.64
N ALA A 133 -0.45 16.23 -13.25
CA ALA A 133 -1.08 15.26 -14.14
C ALA A 133 -2.62 15.30 -14.08
N ALA A 134 -3.19 15.65 -12.91
CA ALA A 134 -4.63 15.58 -12.66
C ALA A 134 -5.50 16.44 -13.60
N SER A 135 -4.96 17.56 -14.10
CA SER A 135 -5.64 18.47 -15.02
C SER A 135 -5.29 18.27 -16.51
N GLN A 136 -4.49 17.25 -16.84
CA GLN A 136 -3.85 17.11 -18.16
C GLN A 136 -4.25 15.80 -18.86
N ASN A 137 -4.10 15.75 -20.18
CA ASN A 137 -4.20 14.48 -20.90
C ASN A 137 -2.88 13.70 -20.80
N VAL A 138 -2.96 12.51 -20.23
CA VAL A 138 -1.92 11.47 -20.15
C VAL A 138 -1.02 11.38 -21.39
N ALA A 139 -1.61 11.42 -22.59
CA ALA A 139 -0.87 11.29 -23.85
C ALA A 139 0.12 12.45 -24.10
N ASP A 140 -0.14 13.63 -23.52
CA ASP A 140 0.71 14.81 -23.68
C ASP A 140 2.04 14.69 -22.90
N PHE A 141 2.09 13.81 -21.88
CA PHE A 141 3.31 13.38 -21.20
C PHE A 141 4.05 12.24 -21.93
N GLY A 142 3.44 11.64 -22.98
CA GLY A 142 4.01 10.49 -23.70
C GLY A 142 3.77 9.13 -23.06
N TYR A 143 2.81 9.02 -22.12
CA TYR A 143 2.36 7.73 -21.58
C TYR A 143 1.10 7.27 -22.34
N THR A 144 0.91 5.95 -22.46
CA THR A 144 -0.35 5.36 -22.93
C THR A 144 -1.42 5.35 -21.82
N SER A 145 -0.99 5.21 -20.57
CA SER A 145 -1.82 5.33 -19.38
C SER A 145 -0.98 5.86 -18.20
N LEU A 146 -1.38 6.97 -17.58
CA LEU A 146 -1.01 7.24 -16.19
C LEU A 146 -1.96 6.45 -15.28
N LYS A 147 -1.73 5.14 -15.33
CA LYS A 147 -1.83 4.16 -14.17
C LYS A 147 0.47 3.29 -12.41
N PRO A 148 0.54 2.99 -11.05
CA PRO A 148 1.47 1.97 -10.50
C PRO A 148 1.31 0.58 -11.16
N PRO A 149 1.59 -0.52 -10.46
CA PRO A 149 0.51 -1.48 -10.22
C PRO A 149 -0.79 -0.76 -9.87
N PHE A 150 -1.49 -0.24 -10.88
CA PHE A 150 -2.49 0.82 -10.72
C PHE A 150 -3.81 0.34 -10.07
N PHE A 151 -3.84 -0.91 -9.62
CA PHE A 151 -4.66 -1.39 -8.52
C PHE A 151 -3.71 -1.87 -7.41
N ALA A 152 -3.39 -0.97 -6.48
CA ALA A 152 -2.53 -1.26 -5.33
C ALA A 152 -3.29 -1.06 -4.03
N PHE A 153 -3.15 -2.02 -3.10
CA PHE A 153 -3.48 -1.85 -1.69
C PHE A 153 -2.17 -1.65 -0.94
N THR A 154 -2.02 -0.54 -0.21
CA THR A 154 -0.72 -0.14 0.37
C THR A 154 -0.84 0.11 1.86
N MET A 155 0.16 -0.34 2.61
CA MET A 155 0.31 -0.11 4.05
C MET A 155 1.72 0.38 4.35
N ARG A 156 1.85 1.37 5.23
CA ARG A 156 3.13 1.72 5.87
C ARG A 156 3.14 1.11 7.26
N THR A 157 4.19 0.39 7.62
CA THR A 157 4.31 -0.21 8.96
C THR A 157 4.66 0.85 10.02
N ARG A 158 4.75 0.46 11.30
CA ARG A 158 5.62 1.11 12.27
C ARG A 158 6.99 0.42 12.30
N LEU A 159 7.86 0.76 13.27
CA LEU A 159 9.13 0.07 13.45
C LEU A 159 8.89 -1.40 13.81
N VAL A 160 9.19 -2.32 12.90
CA VAL A 160 8.91 -3.77 13.04
C VAL A 160 10.07 -4.64 12.58
N GLU A 161 10.25 -5.79 13.26
CA GLU A 161 11.04 -6.94 12.79
C GLU A 161 10.14 -8.03 12.19
N PHE A 162 8.86 -8.09 12.61
CA PHE A 162 7.85 -9.01 12.12
C PHE A 162 6.56 -8.22 11.81
N PHE A 163 5.89 -8.56 10.71
CA PHE A 163 4.60 -7.96 10.34
C PHE A 163 3.65 -9.02 9.80
N ASP A 164 2.39 -8.94 10.20
CA ASP A 164 1.34 -9.85 9.76
C ASP A 164 -0.01 -9.15 9.53
N PHE A 165 -0.81 -9.72 8.63
CA PHE A 165 -2.19 -9.32 8.37
C PHE A 165 -2.94 -10.49 7.72
N SER A 166 -4.25 -10.37 7.53
CA SER A 166 -5.03 -11.34 6.75
C SER A 166 -5.90 -10.66 5.71
N LEU A 167 -5.97 -11.27 4.53
CA LEU A 167 -6.89 -10.91 3.45
C LEU A 167 -7.85 -12.07 3.16
N VAL A 168 -9.08 -11.74 2.77
CA VAL A 168 -10.00 -12.67 2.08
C VAL A 168 -10.31 -12.10 0.70
N GLY A 169 -10.45 -12.96 -0.30
CA GLY A 169 -10.81 -12.55 -1.66
C GLY A 169 -10.73 -13.71 -2.63
N THR A 170 -10.45 -13.42 -3.90
CA THR A 170 -10.13 -14.43 -4.90
C THR A 170 -8.96 -14.02 -5.79
N GLY A 171 -8.14 -14.99 -6.18
CA GLY A 171 -7.15 -14.84 -7.24
C GLY A 171 -5.79 -14.28 -6.81
N LEU A 172 -4.90 -14.21 -7.79
CA LEU A 172 -3.47 -14.01 -7.58
C LEU A 172 -3.12 -12.56 -7.20
N ILE A 173 -2.45 -12.40 -6.06
CA ILE A 173 -1.81 -11.16 -5.62
C ILE A 173 -0.30 -11.33 -5.51
N ASN A 174 0.43 -10.21 -5.58
CA ASN A 174 1.84 -10.14 -5.21
C ASN A 174 1.99 -9.16 -4.05
N VAL A 175 2.70 -9.57 -3.00
CA VAL A 175 3.00 -8.75 -1.81
C VAL A 175 4.46 -8.36 -1.88
N TYR A 176 4.72 -7.07 -2.05
CA TYR A 176 6.05 -6.46 -2.01
C TYR A 176 6.24 -5.94 -0.58
N TRP A 177 7.17 -6.53 0.18
CA TRP A 177 7.31 -6.24 1.61
C TRP A 177 8.10 -4.97 1.93
N GLY A 178 8.66 -4.29 0.93
CA GLY A 178 9.37 -3.03 1.09
C GLY A 178 10.86 -3.15 1.44
N ASP A 179 11.36 -4.37 1.71
CA ASP A 179 12.78 -4.67 1.90
C ASP A 179 13.47 -5.28 0.65
N GLY A 180 12.72 -5.39 -0.45
CA GLY A 180 13.13 -6.08 -1.68
C GLY A 180 12.52 -7.48 -1.85
N THR A 181 11.95 -8.06 -0.78
CA THR A 181 11.22 -9.33 -0.85
C THR A 181 9.88 -9.14 -1.56
N VAL A 182 9.57 -10.06 -2.47
CA VAL A 182 8.27 -10.14 -3.14
C VAL A 182 7.76 -11.57 -3.05
N GLU A 183 6.56 -11.73 -2.52
CA GLU A 183 5.86 -13.01 -2.45
C GLU A 183 4.62 -13.02 -3.34
N GLN A 184 4.19 -14.20 -3.78
CA GLN A 184 2.99 -14.39 -4.57
C GLN A 184 2.03 -15.31 -3.83
N HIS A 185 0.78 -14.87 -3.68
CA HIS A 185 -0.26 -15.56 -2.93
C HIS A 185 -1.53 -15.63 -3.78
N ASP A 186 -2.18 -16.80 -3.82
CA ASP A 186 -3.48 -16.97 -4.49
C ASP A 186 -4.59 -16.91 -3.43
N LEU A 187 -5.43 -15.88 -3.47
CA LEU A 187 -6.40 -15.62 -2.41
C LEU A 187 -7.55 -16.64 -2.45
N ALA A 188 -7.79 -17.28 -1.29
CA ALA A 188 -8.99 -18.07 -1.04
C ALA A 188 -10.11 -17.24 -0.40
N THR A 189 -11.35 -17.74 -0.49
CA THR A 189 -12.55 -17.20 0.17
C THR A 189 -12.59 -17.49 1.69
N THR A 190 -11.41 -17.57 2.31
CA THR A 190 -11.14 -17.81 3.73
C THR A 190 -9.90 -17.00 4.12
N ALA A 191 -9.70 -16.70 5.40
CA ALA A 191 -8.57 -15.90 5.87
C ALA A 191 -7.21 -16.43 5.37
N ASN A 192 -6.54 -15.64 4.52
CA ASN A 192 -5.19 -15.89 4.03
C ASN A 192 -4.24 -15.06 4.92
N PHE A 193 -3.58 -15.72 5.88
CA PHE A 193 -2.64 -15.08 6.79
C PHE A 193 -1.30 -14.82 6.09
N LEU A 194 -0.92 -13.55 6.00
CA LEU A 194 0.26 -13.05 5.31
C LEU A 194 1.24 -12.56 6.37
N THR A 195 2.44 -13.12 6.41
CA THR A 195 3.43 -12.90 7.49
C THR A 195 4.83 -12.73 6.93
N HIS A 196 5.58 -11.72 7.36
CA HIS A 196 6.97 -11.52 6.95
C HIS A 196 7.90 -11.23 8.13
N ASN A 197 9.16 -11.62 7.98
CA ASN A 197 10.23 -11.39 8.95
C ASN A 197 11.32 -10.54 8.27
N TYR A 198 11.48 -9.31 8.72
CA TYR A 198 12.49 -8.39 8.22
C TYR A 198 13.86 -8.71 8.84
N ALA A 199 14.93 -8.52 8.06
CA ALA A 199 16.29 -8.76 8.54
C ALA A 199 16.76 -7.76 9.63
N PHE A 200 16.06 -6.63 9.79
CA PHE A 200 16.32 -5.57 10.77
C PHE A 200 14.99 -4.90 11.18
N PRO A 201 14.93 -4.24 12.35
CA PRO A 201 13.81 -3.35 12.67
C PRO A 201 13.74 -2.18 11.69
N GLY A 202 12.60 -1.99 11.02
CA GLY A 202 12.43 -0.90 10.05
C GLY A 202 10.99 -0.41 9.91
N VAL A 203 10.82 0.72 9.23
CA VAL A 203 9.53 1.21 8.74
C VAL A 203 9.48 0.91 7.25
N TYR A 204 8.53 0.06 6.86
CA TYR A 204 8.42 -0.48 5.51
C TYR A 204 7.13 -0.01 4.83
N ILE A 205 7.14 0.05 3.50
CA ILE A 205 5.95 0.23 2.68
C ILE A 205 5.64 -1.10 2.03
N ILE A 206 4.57 -1.74 2.51
CA ILE A 206 4.04 -2.98 1.96
C ILE A 206 3.05 -2.60 0.85
N THR A 207 3.31 -3.10 -0.36
CA THR A 207 2.43 -2.90 -1.51
C THR A 207 1.88 -4.25 -1.95
N VAL A 208 0.56 -4.39 -2.00
CA VAL A 208 -0.12 -5.55 -2.59
C VAL A 208 -0.65 -5.16 -3.96
N THR A 209 -0.38 -6.00 -4.96
CA THR A 209 -0.78 -5.81 -6.37
C THR A 209 -1.49 -7.05 -6.91
N GLY A 210 -2.05 -6.97 -8.12
CA GLY A 210 -2.78 -8.10 -8.74
C GLY A 210 -4.27 -8.00 -8.48
N ALA A 211 -4.89 -9.08 -7.99
CA ALA A 211 -6.34 -9.18 -7.76
C ALA A 211 -6.88 -8.36 -6.57
N VAL A 212 -6.29 -7.20 -6.22
CA VAL A 212 -6.70 -6.42 -5.03
C VAL A 212 -8.12 -5.88 -5.11
N ASN A 213 -8.68 -5.72 -6.30
CA ASN A 213 -10.08 -5.38 -6.50
C ASN A 213 -11.05 -6.54 -6.20
N GLN A 214 -10.53 -7.74 -5.91
CA GLN A 214 -11.27 -8.93 -5.48
C GLN A 214 -11.08 -9.22 -3.98
N ILE A 215 -10.34 -8.39 -3.25
CA ILE A 215 -10.28 -8.46 -1.78
C ILE A 215 -11.65 -8.06 -1.22
N THR A 216 -12.21 -8.91 -0.36
CA THR A 216 -13.49 -8.71 0.34
C THR A 216 -13.30 -8.39 1.81
N ASP A 217 -12.23 -8.87 2.45
CA ASP A 217 -12.01 -8.69 3.88
C ASP A 217 -10.56 -8.28 4.15
N PHE A 218 -10.36 -7.32 5.06
CA PHE A 218 -9.05 -6.96 5.62
C PHE A 218 -9.06 -7.12 7.14
N TYR A 219 -8.03 -7.78 7.69
CA TYR A 219 -7.87 -7.99 9.12
C TYR A 219 -6.43 -7.69 9.60
N SER A 220 -6.31 -6.79 10.57
CA SER A 220 -5.15 -6.61 11.45
C SER A 220 -5.65 -6.18 12.84
N PHE A 221 -5.56 -7.07 13.84
CA PHE A 221 -6.20 -6.83 15.13
C PHE A 221 -5.38 -7.42 16.30
N TYR A 222 -5.59 -6.94 17.53
CA TYR A 222 -4.94 -7.45 18.76
C TYR A 222 -3.40 -7.32 18.82
N GLY A 223 -2.84 -6.27 18.21
CA GLY A 223 -1.40 -6.00 18.17
C GLY A 223 -0.69 -6.55 16.95
N ASN A 224 -1.35 -7.39 16.16
CA ASN A 224 -0.92 -7.80 14.82
C ASN A 224 -0.74 -6.57 13.91
N GLY A 225 0.10 -6.69 12.89
CA GLY A 225 0.33 -5.71 11.81
C GLY A 225 0.20 -4.23 12.20
N PRO A 226 1.14 -3.64 12.97
CA PRO A 226 1.07 -2.24 13.38
C PRO A 226 1.38 -1.29 12.19
N ILE A 227 0.39 -0.48 11.84
CA ILE A 227 0.29 0.31 10.61
C ILE A 227 0.29 1.81 10.94
N SER A 228 1.04 2.61 10.19
CA SER A 228 1.07 4.07 10.31
C SER A 228 0.19 4.79 9.27
N SER A 229 0.09 4.24 8.05
CA SER A 229 -0.84 4.70 7.00
C SER A 229 -1.34 3.53 6.14
N ILE A 230 -2.57 3.62 5.62
CA ILE A 230 -3.23 2.56 4.83
C ILE A 230 -4.08 3.15 3.71
N ASN A 231 -4.13 2.48 2.56
CA ASN A 231 -4.88 2.94 1.39
C ASN A 231 -5.81 1.85 0.83
N PHE A 232 -7.12 2.06 0.99
CA PHE A 232 -8.18 1.19 0.46
C PHE A 232 -8.78 1.68 -0.87
N SER A 233 -8.17 2.67 -1.56
CA SER A 233 -8.75 3.26 -2.79
C SER A 233 -9.02 2.27 -3.93
N ASN A 234 -8.32 1.13 -3.96
CA ASN A 234 -8.43 0.12 -5.02
C ASN A 234 -9.16 -1.17 -4.60
N THR A 235 -9.47 -1.35 -3.31
CA THR A 235 -10.17 -2.53 -2.77
C THR A 235 -11.68 -2.37 -2.88
N ILE A 236 -12.19 -2.16 -4.10
CA ILE A 236 -13.59 -1.78 -4.34
C ILE A 236 -14.62 -2.85 -3.92
N SER A 237 -14.20 -4.11 -3.77
CA SER A 237 -15.05 -5.24 -3.33
C SER A 237 -15.04 -5.46 -1.80
N LEU A 238 -14.35 -4.61 -1.04
CA LEU A 238 -14.19 -4.72 0.41
C LEU A 238 -15.54 -4.58 1.13
N ARG A 239 -15.86 -5.59 1.94
CA ARG A 239 -17.07 -5.75 2.77
C ARG A 239 -16.75 -5.63 4.26
N ASP A 240 -15.64 -6.21 4.69
CA ASP A 240 -15.26 -6.31 6.11
C ASP A 240 -13.88 -5.68 6.35
N VAL A 241 -13.81 -4.72 7.29
CA VAL A 241 -12.55 -4.06 7.70
C VAL A 241 -12.42 -4.16 9.21
N ARG A 242 -11.44 -4.94 9.67
CA ARG A 242 -11.09 -5.06 11.09
C ARG A 242 -9.66 -4.57 11.29
N LEU A 243 -9.52 -3.36 11.80
CA LEU A 243 -8.24 -2.71 12.07
C LEU A 243 -8.28 -2.09 13.47
N GLY A 244 -7.80 -2.78 14.50
CA GLY A 244 -8.07 -2.33 15.87
C GLY A 244 -7.35 -3.10 16.98
N LEU A 245 -7.33 -2.53 18.17
CA LEU A 245 -6.53 -3.00 19.32
C LEU A 245 -5.06 -3.25 18.95
N THR A 246 -4.57 -2.47 17.98
CA THR A 246 -3.22 -2.46 17.44
C THR A 246 -2.81 -1.02 17.17
N ASP A 247 -1.54 -0.81 16.92
CA ASP A 247 -1.00 0.50 16.58
C ASP A 247 -1.39 0.83 15.14
N GLY A 248 -2.42 1.67 14.96
CA GLY A 248 -3.04 1.93 13.65
C GLY A 248 -2.80 3.34 13.07
N PRO A 249 -3.36 3.62 11.89
CA PRO A 249 -3.22 4.90 11.21
C PRO A 249 -4.08 6.01 11.85
N ALA A 250 -3.63 7.26 11.74
CA ALA A 250 -4.36 8.42 12.27
C ALA A 250 -5.59 8.81 11.41
N ARG A 251 -5.59 8.45 10.13
CA ARG A 251 -6.72 8.64 9.20
C ARG A 251 -6.95 7.37 8.40
N ILE A 252 -8.22 6.98 8.27
CA ILE A 252 -8.66 5.85 7.44
C ILE A 252 -9.67 6.38 6.41
N ASN A 253 -9.37 6.16 5.13
CA ASN A 253 -10.23 6.54 4.01
C ASN A 253 -10.84 5.30 3.35
N LEU A 254 -12.14 5.09 3.56
CA LEU A 254 -12.95 4.01 2.97
C LEU A 254 -13.89 4.51 1.86
N THR A 255 -13.78 5.78 1.44
CA THR A 255 -14.75 6.43 0.52
C THR A 255 -14.92 5.73 -0.83
N LYS A 256 -13.94 4.92 -1.25
CA LYS A 256 -13.92 4.15 -2.50
C LYS A 256 -14.42 2.69 -2.34
N CYS A 257 -14.88 2.28 -1.15
CA CYS A 257 -15.31 0.92 -0.83
C CYS A 257 -16.85 0.82 -0.67
N PRO A 258 -17.66 0.85 -1.75
CA PRO A 258 -19.12 0.93 -1.66
C PRO A 258 -19.80 -0.37 -1.17
N ASN A 259 -19.06 -1.48 -1.09
CA ASN A 259 -19.58 -2.79 -0.71
C ASN A 259 -19.45 -3.07 0.81
N LEU A 260 -19.06 -2.09 1.62
CA LEU A 260 -18.85 -2.29 3.06
C LEU A 260 -20.14 -2.69 3.79
N GLU A 261 -19.99 -3.69 4.65
CA GLU A 261 -21.00 -4.30 5.53
C GLU A 261 -20.55 -4.26 7.00
N ASN A 262 -19.24 -4.38 7.27
CA ASN A 262 -18.66 -4.43 8.61
C ASN A 262 -17.40 -3.54 8.72
N VAL A 263 -17.37 -2.65 9.71
CA VAL A 263 -16.25 -1.74 9.99
C VAL A 263 -15.91 -1.75 11.49
N ASN A 264 -14.92 -2.55 11.90
CA ASN A 264 -14.44 -2.64 13.27
C ASN A 264 -13.06 -1.97 13.42
N ILE A 265 -13.05 -0.76 13.98
CA ILE A 265 -11.89 0.11 14.12
C ILE A 265 -11.76 0.59 15.59
N ALA A 266 -11.89 -0.35 16.53
CA ALA A 266 -11.81 -0.06 17.95
C ALA A 266 -10.36 0.11 18.46
N GLY A 267 -10.14 1.03 19.40
CA GLY A 267 -8.93 1.17 20.21
C GLY A 267 -7.65 1.64 19.50
N ILE A 268 -7.72 2.19 18.28
CA ILE A 268 -6.58 2.88 17.67
C ILE A 268 -6.41 4.26 18.33
N SER A 269 -5.49 4.40 19.30
CA SER A 269 -5.36 5.61 20.13
C SER A 269 -5.18 6.93 19.35
N GLN A 270 -4.64 6.85 18.15
CA GLN A 270 -4.28 7.93 17.25
C GLN A 270 -5.30 8.21 16.14
N LEU A 271 -6.36 7.39 15.98
CA LEU A 271 -7.36 7.57 14.93
C LEU A 271 -8.15 8.86 15.17
N ALA A 272 -7.91 9.87 14.32
CA ALA A 272 -8.53 11.19 14.36
C ALA A 272 -9.45 11.46 13.16
N THR A 273 -9.54 10.55 12.18
CA THR A 273 -10.45 10.68 11.03
C THR A 273 -10.82 9.33 10.44
N LEU A 274 -12.12 9.05 10.32
CA LEU A 274 -12.66 7.93 9.55
C LEU A 274 -13.62 8.46 8.47
N LEU A 275 -13.30 8.23 7.19
CA LEU A 275 -14.13 8.64 6.06
C LEU A 275 -14.82 7.42 5.46
N LEU A 276 -16.15 7.35 5.60
CA LEU A 276 -16.99 6.28 5.05
C LEU A 276 -17.46 6.61 3.62
N PRO A 277 -17.76 5.59 2.78
CA PRO A 277 -18.36 5.79 1.45
C PRO A 277 -19.74 6.43 1.53
N MET A 278 -20.16 7.13 0.47
CA MET A 278 -21.46 7.81 0.44
C MET A 278 -22.65 6.84 0.35
N SER A 279 -22.44 5.66 -0.24
CA SER A 279 -23.43 4.57 -0.32
C SER A 279 -22.76 3.26 0.14
N HIS A 280 -23.41 2.53 1.05
CA HIS A 280 -22.93 1.26 1.62
C HIS A 280 -24.06 0.44 2.26
N HIS A 281 -23.70 -0.75 2.75
CA HIS A 281 -24.59 -1.65 3.48
C HIS A 281 -24.08 -1.93 4.91
N ILE A 282 -23.30 -1.01 5.50
CA ILE A 282 -22.70 -1.18 6.82
C ILE A 282 -23.81 -1.39 7.85
N ASN A 283 -23.86 -2.58 8.43
CA ASN A 283 -24.76 -2.96 9.52
C ASN A 283 -24.00 -3.24 10.83
N PHE A 284 -22.67 -3.41 10.79
CA PHE A 284 -21.82 -3.41 11.98
C PHE A 284 -20.77 -2.29 11.88
N ILE A 285 -20.74 -1.40 12.86
CA ILE A 285 -19.66 -0.43 13.03
C ILE A 285 -19.20 -0.32 14.49
N SER A 286 -17.90 -0.38 14.72
CA SER A 286 -17.29 -0.16 16.02
C SER A 286 -16.15 0.83 15.90
N ILE A 287 -16.27 1.97 16.57
CA ILE A 287 -15.25 3.02 16.67
C ILE A 287 -14.88 3.31 18.12
N SER A 288 -15.12 2.34 19.02
CA SER A 288 -14.90 2.51 20.46
C SER A 288 -13.43 2.83 20.79
N GLY A 289 -13.21 3.76 21.70
CA GLY A 289 -11.90 4.28 22.09
C GLY A 289 -11.06 3.32 22.96
N PRO A 290 -9.85 3.73 23.39
CA PRO A 290 -9.30 5.07 23.19
C PRO A 290 -8.96 5.33 21.71
N ASN A 291 -9.31 6.53 21.24
CA ASN A 291 -8.90 7.10 19.97
C ASN A 291 -9.00 8.64 20.03
N ALA A 292 -8.73 9.32 18.92
CA ALA A 292 -8.67 10.77 18.81
C ALA A 292 -9.85 11.38 18.01
N LEU A 293 -10.92 10.62 17.73
CA LEU A 293 -12.11 11.12 17.05
C LEU A 293 -12.84 12.14 17.94
N ASN A 294 -13.17 13.28 17.37
CA ASN A 294 -13.89 14.36 18.04
C ASN A 294 -15.40 14.33 17.73
N THR A 295 -16.19 15.12 18.46
CA THR A 295 -17.66 15.21 18.30
C THR A 295 -18.11 15.49 16.86
N SER A 296 -17.31 16.20 16.05
CA SER A 296 -17.61 16.45 14.63
C SER A 296 -17.43 15.19 13.78
N ASP A 297 -16.37 14.41 14.01
CA ASP A 297 -16.11 13.16 13.27
C ASP A 297 -17.18 12.12 13.59
N ILE A 298 -17.50 11.98 14.88
CA ILE A 298 -18.56 11.09 15.38
C ILE A 298 -19.92 11.52 14.84
N GLY A 299 -20.18 12.83 14.74
CA GLY A 299 -21.37 13.38 14.08
C GLY A 299 -21.44 13.07 12.58
N ALA A 300 -20.30 13.11 11.87
CA ALA A 300 -20.21 12.76 10.45
C ALA A 300 -20.43 11.25 10.21
N ILE A 301 -19.77 10.39 11.00
CA ILE A 301 -19.95 8.93 10.97
C ILE A 301 -21.41 8.58 11.27
N THR A 302 -21.98 9.12 12.35
CA THR A 302 -23.39 8.93 12.71
C THR A 302 -24.33 9.35 11.59
N HIS A 303 -24.07 10.49 10.94
CA HIS A 303 -24.89 10.93 9.81
C HIS A 303 -24.79 9.97 8.62
N ASN A 304 -23.59 9.51 8.28
CA ASN A 304 -23.37 8.62 7.14
C ASN A 304 -24.04 7.25 7.33
N ILE A 305 -23.90 6.65 8.53
CA ILE A 305 -24.59 5.41 8.92
C ILE A 305 -26.11 5.60 8.87
N TYR A 306 -26.63 6.64 9.53
CA TYR A 306 -28.06 6.98 9.50
C TYR A 306 -28.61 7.13 8.07
N ALA A 307 -27.91 7.88 7.21
CA ALA A 307 -28.38 8.13 5.85
C ALA A 307 -28.46 6.85 5.01
N ASN A 308 -27.53 5.91 5.20
CA ASN A 308 -27.55 4.62 4.51
C ASN A 308 -28.59 3.66 5.10
N ALA A 309 -28.80 3.67 6.42
CA ALA A 309 -29.88 2.90 7.04
C ALA A 309 -31.27 3.32 6.53
N VAL A 310 -31.51 4.63 6.43
CA VAL A 310 -32.74 5.20 5.83
C VAL A 310 -32.85 4.87 4.33
N ALA A 311 -31.77 5.06 3.56
CA ALA A 311 -31.81 4.90 2.10
C ALA A 311 -31.94 3.44 1.64
N ASN A 312 -31.28 2.52 2.34
CA ASN A 312 -31.19 1.10 1.97
C ASN A 312 -32.01 0.18 2.89
N ASN A 313 -32.81 0.75 3.82
CA ASN A 313 -33.62 0.03 4.82
C ASN A 313 -32.78 -0.95 5.67
N ILE A 314 -31.61 -0.51 6.14
CA ILE A 314 -30.71 -1.34 6.97
C ILE A 314 -31.26 -1.38 8.40
N THR A 315 -31.66 -2.57 8.83
CA THR A 315 -32.30 -2.85 10.12
C THR A 315 -31.44 -3.82 10.94
N ASP A 316 -31.74 -3.94 12.24
CA ASP A 316 -31.05 -4.84 13.20
C ASP A 316 -29.51 -4.64 13.27
N GLY A 317 -29.04 -3.42 12.96
CA GLY A 317 -27.62 -3.08 12.94
C GLY A 317 -27.00 -2.87 14.33
N TYR A 318 -25.69 -2.63 14.36
CA TYR A 318 -24.88 -2.54 15.57
C TYR A 318 -23.87 -1.39 15.46
N PHE A 319 -23.91 -0.44 16.40
CA PHE A 319 -23.00 0.72 16.42
C PHE A 319 -22.43 0.95 17.82
N THR A 320 -21.11 0.81 17.99
CA THR A 320 -20.42 1.16 19.25
C THR A 320 -19.47 2.35 19.11
N TYR A 321 -19.58 3.26 20.08
CA TYR A 321 -18.76 4.47 20.23
C TYR A 321 -18.47 4.75 21.72
N LEU A 322 -18.30 3.71 22.53
CA LEU A 322 -17.78 3.77 23.90
C LEU A 322 -16.40 4.45 23.96
N ASN A 323 -16.10 5.21 25.02
CA ASN A 323 -14.77 5.82 25.23
C ASN A 323 -13.67 4.77 25.52
N ASN A 324 -14.04 3.60 26.03
CA ASN A 324 -13.15 2.46 26.24
C ASN A 324 -13.81 1.18 25.71
N TRP A 325 -13.21 0.54 24.69
CA TRP A 325 -13.67 -0.72 24.11
C TRP A 325 -13.78 -1.87 25.12
N ALA A 326 -12.99 -1.84 26.19
CA ALA A 326 -12.95 -2.87 27.22
C ALA A 326 -13.97 -2.65 28.37
N ASP A 327 -14.70 -1.53 28.37
CA ASP A 327 -15.69 -1.20 29.39
C ASP A 327 -17.00 -0.71 28.76
N LEU A 328 -17.99 -1.59 28.75
CA LEU A 328 -19.36 -1.32 28.28
C LEU A 328 -20.11 -0.26 29.11
N ASN A 329 -19.59 0.08 30.30
CA ASN A 329 -20.14 1.13 31.17
C ASN A 329 -19.44 2.49 30.94
N SER A 330 -18.39 2.53 30.10
CA SER A 330 -17.71 3.78 29.80
C SER A 330 -18.64 4.71 29.01
N GLY A 331 -18.55 6.02 29.30
CA GLY A 331 -19.34 7.03 28.58
C GLY A 331 -19.03 7.07 27.08
N PRO A 332 -19.82 7.81 26.30
CA PRO A 332 -19.55 7.96 24.87
C PRO A 332 -18.18 8.60 24.64
N LEU A 333 -17.44 8.04 23.69
CA LEU A 333 -16.37 8.72 22.99
C LEU A 333 -16.91 10.06 22.45
N GLY A 334 -16.11 11.13 22.55
CA GLY A 334 -16.37 12.46 21.98
C GLY A 334 -17.86 12.85 21.89
N PRO A 335 -18.52 13.17 23.01
CA PRO A 335 -19.98 13.05 23.17
C PRO A 335 -20.76 13.64 21.98
N PRO A 336 -21.74 12.90 21.43
CA PRO A 336 -22.42 13.28 20.20
C PRO A 336 -23.16 14.61 20.34
N SER A 337 -23.18 15.40 19.27
CA SER A 337 -24.06 16.58 19.20
C SER A 337 -25.53 16.15 19.25
N ALA A 338 -26.44 17.01 19.72
CA ALA A 338 -27.86 16.68 19.80
C ALA A 338 -28.48 16.21 18.46
N ALA A 339 -27.96 16.69 17.33
CA ALA A 339 -28.37 16.26 15.98
C ALA A 339 -27.81 14.89 15.56
N ALA A 340 -26.75 14.40 16.22
CA ALA A 340 -26.28 13.03 16.13
C ALA A 340 -27.04 12.12 17.11
N THR A 341 -27.26 12.56 18.36
CA THR A 341 -28.09 11.84 19.35
C THR A 341 -29.48 11.51 18.77
N ALA A 342 -30.18 12.49 18.19
CA ALA A 342 -31.50 12.24 17.60
C ALA A 342 -31.50 11.20 16.45
N LYS A 343 -30.40 11.09 15.68
CA LYS A 343 -30.23 10.08 14.64
C LYS A 343 -29.92 8.69 15.22
N LEU A 344 -29.19 8.64 16.33
CA LEU A 344 -28.94 7.41 17.08
C LEU A 344 -30.25 6.88 17.69
N THR A 345 -31.04 7.74 18.35
CA THR A 345 -32.36 7.37 18.86
C THR A 345 -33.26 6.80 17.76
N ASP A 346 -33.34 7.44 16.58
CA ASP A 346 -34.15 6.93 15.47
C ASP A 346 -33.61 5.62 14.85
N LEU A 347 -32.27 5.42 14.78
CA LEU A 347 -31.69 4.12 14.41
C LEU A 347 -32.13 3.01 15.37
N GLN A 348 -32.20 3.29 16.67
CA GLN A 348 -32.62 2.33 17.68
C GLN A 348 -34.14 2.09 17.64
N ASP A 349 -34.95 3.14 17.69
CA ASP A 349 -36.41 3.06 17.83
C ASP A 349 -37.13 2.66 16.52
N THR A 350 -36.64 3.13 15.36
CA THR A 350 -37.29 2.91 14.05
C THR A 350 -36.62 1.76 13.27
N TYR A 351 -35.29 1.61 13.36
CA TYR A 351 -34.54 0.61 12.58
C TYR A 351 -34.03 -0.59 13.41
N GLY A 352 -34.31 -0.63 14.72
CA GLY A 352 -33.94 -1.76 15.59
C GLY A 352 -32.44 -1.88 15.91
N TRP A 353 -31.65 -0.83 15.67
CA TRP A 353 -30.20 -0.89 15.88
C TRP A 353 -29.83 -0.99 17.37
N THR A 354 -28.86 -1.85 17.67
CA THR A 354 -28.24 -1.97 18.99
C THR A 354 -27.09 -0.99 19.13
N LEU A 355 -27.15 -0.12 20.14
CA LEU A 355 -26.21 1.00 20.34
C LEU A 355 -25.47 0.91 21.68
N TYR A 356 -24.16 1.13 21.66
CA TYR A 356 -23.32 1.21 22.87
C TYR A 356 -22.39 2.43 22.87
N PRO A 357 -22.57 3.39 23.79
CA PRO A 357 -23.65 3.46 24.78
C PRO A 357 -25.01 3.70 24.10
N THR A 358 -26.09 3.54 24.87
CA THR A 358 -27.42 4.04 24.48
C THR A 358 -27.39 5.57 24.42
N PRO A 359 -27.99 6.21 23.40
CA PRO A 359 -27.88 7.66 23.14
C PRO A 359 -28.60 8.58 24.14
#